data_AF-A0A7J7P7Q4-F1
#
_entry.id   AF-A0A7J7P7Q4-F1
#
_cell.length_a   1.000
_cell.length_b   1.000
_cell.length_c   1.000
_cell.angle_alpha   90.00
_cell.angle_beta   90.00
_cell.angle_gamma   90.00
#
_symmetry.space_group_name_H-M   'P 1'
#
loop_
_entity.id
_entity.type
_entity.pdbx_description
1 polymer ?
#
loop_
_entity_poly.entity_id
_entity_poly.type
_entity_poly.pdbx_seq_one_letter_code
_entity_poly.pdbx_strand_id
1 'polypeptide(L)'
;MRHGPSPFCLDKAFKSFCEGVCPYGPFFDHVLEYWKESLKSSAKILFLKYEEMKRNPNEEVEKIASFLGRPFANDEDWKNIITSEMSKQLEEVTRSKLER
;
A
#
# COMPACT_ATOMS: atom_id res chain seq x y z
N MET A 1 22.04 -22.74 20.69
CA MET A 1 21.33 -21.52 21.13
C MET A 1 19.84 -21.84 21.14
N ARG A 2 19.16 -21.68 22.28
CA ARG A 2 17.73 -21.99 22.40
C ARG A 2 16.95 -20.80 21.82
N HIS A 3 16.17 -21.00 20.77
CA HIS A 3 15.15 -20.04 20.35
C HIS A 3 14.08 -19.99 21.45
N GLY A 4 14.04 -18.89 22.23
CA GLY A 4 12.93 -18.62 23.12
C GLY A 4 11.63 -18.41 22.32
N PRO A 5 10.45 -18.59 22.93
CA PRO A 5 9.18 -18.30 22.25
C PRO A 5 9.20 -16.87 21.72
N SER A 6 8.76 -16.67 20.48
CA SER A 6 8.72 -15.35 19.86
C SER A 6 8.00 -14.35 20.79
N PRO A 7 8.56 -13.15 21.04
CA PRO A 7 7.98 -12.19 21.99
C PRO A 7 6.57 -11.71 21.60
N PHE A 8 6.11 -12.02 20.39
CA PHE A 8 4.80 -11.66 19.87
C PHE A 8 4.02 -12.92 19.48
N CYS A 9 3.00 -13.26 20.27
CA CYS A 9 1.98 -14.22 19.88
C CYS A 9 1.02 -13.52 18.92
N LEU A 10 0.84 -14.08 17.71
CA LEU A 10 -0.02 -13.52 16.67
C LEU A 10 -1.45 -13.29 17.19
N ASP A 11 -2.00 -14.22 17.98
CA ASP A 11 -3.35 -14.08 18.54
C ASP A 11 -3.49 -12.86 19.45
N LYS A 12 -2.46 -12.57 20.27
CA LYS A 12 -2.45 -11.37 21.13
C LYS A 12 -2.34 -10.11 20.28
N ALA A 13 -1.47 -10.10 19.27
CA ALA A 13 -1.32 -8.95 18.37
C ALA A 13 -2.61 -8.69 17.56
N PHE A 14 -3.25 -9.75 17.06
CA PHE A 14 -4.51 -9.68 16.34
C PHE A 14 -5.63 -9.16 17.23
N LYS A 15 -5.73 -9.67 18.46
CA LYS A 15 -6.70 -9.16 19.45
C LYS A 15 -6.48 -7.68 19.73
N SER A 16 -5.25 -7.25 20.01
CA SER A 16 -4.91 -5.84 20.21
C SER A 16 -5.25 -4.98 18.99
N PHE A 17 -5.01 -5.47 17.78
CA PHE A 17 -5.40 -4.79 16.53
C PHE A 17 -6.92 -4.62 16.41
N CYS A 18 -7.70 -5.68 16.66
CA CYS A 18 -9.17 -5.61 16.65
C CYS A 18 -9.74 -4.67 17.72
N GLU A 19 -9.08 -4.58 18.88
CA GLU A 19 -9.42 -3.64 19.95
C GLU A 19 -8.93 -2.20 19.68
N GLY A 20 -8.24 -1.96 18.55
CA GLY A 20 -7.68 -0.67 18.18
C GLY A 20 -6.39 -0.29 18.92
N VAL A 21 -5.87 -1.18 19.77
CA VAL A 21 -4.63 -1.02 20.53
C VAL A 21 -3.44 -1.42 19.65
N CYS A 22 -3.20 -0.64 18.59
CA CYS A 22 -2.05 -0.80 17.71
C CYS A 22 -1.41 0.57 17.39
N PRO A 23 -0.13 0.61 16.98
CA PRO A 23 0.47 1.86 16.51
C PRO A 23 -0.39 2.49 15.42
N TYR A 24 -0.68 3.79 15.55
CA TYR A 24 -1.56 4.54 14.64
C TYR A 24 -3.01 4.00 14.54
N GLY A 25 -3.45 3.20 15.51
CA GLY A 25 -4.82 2.69 15.60
C GLY A 25 -5.80 3.69 16.27
N PRO A 26 -7.12 3.44 16.15
CA PRO A 26 -7.74 2.28 15.51
C PRO A 26 -7.61 2.29 13.98
N PHE A 27 -7.16 1.17 13.40
CA PHE A 27 -6.86 1.08 11.97
C PHE A 27 -8.06 1.42 11.07
N PHE A 28 -9.24 0.88 11.38
CA PHE A 28 -10.43 1.09 10.57
C PHE A 28 -10.90 2.54 10.57
N ASP A 29 -10.87 3.20 11.73
CA ASP A 29 -11.23 4.61 11.83
C ASP A 29 -10.26 5.48 11.02
N HIS A 30 -8.95 5.22 11.16
CA HIS A 30 -7.92 5.90 10.37
C HIS A 30 -8.17 5.76 8.85
N VAL A 31 -8.43 4.54 8.36
CA VAL A 31 -8.72 4.32 6.93
C VAL A 31 -10.02 5.00 6.49
N LEU A 32 -11.08 4.91 7.31
CA LEU A 32 -12.40 5.47 6.99
C LEU A 32 -12.38 7.00 6.94
N GLU A 33 -11.64 7.66 7.82
CA GLU A 33 -11.49 9.11 7.83
C GLU A 33 -10.87 9.61 6.52
N TYR A 34 -9.71 9.06 6.13
CA TYR A 34 -9.08 9.44 4.86
C TYR A 34 -9.92 9.10 3.64
N TRP A 35 -10.63 7.96 3.67
CA TRP A 35 -11.55 7.61 2.59
C TRP A 35 -12.66 8.64 2.45
N LYS A 36 -13.34 9.02 3.54
CA LYS A 36 -14.38 10.05 3.52
C LYS A 36 -13.87 11.41 3.06
N GLU A 37 -12.68 11.82 3.52
CA GLU A 37 -12.09 13.10 3.12
C GLU A 37 -11.64 13.10 1.65
N SER A 38 -11.18 11.96 1.12
CA SER A 38 -10.86 11.82 -0.31
C SER A 38 -12.09 12.02 -1.21
N LEU A 39 -13.28 11.63 -0.74
CA LEU A 39 -14.53 11.84 -1.47
C LEU A 39 -14.95 13.31 -1.46
N LYS A 40 -14.70 14.03 -0.36
CA LYS A 40 -15.02 15.46 -0.24
C LYS A 40 -14.02 16.36 -0.98
N SER A 41 -12.75 15.98 -0.98
CA SER A 41 -11.65 16.80 -1.47
C SER A 41 -10.70 16.01 -2.34
N SER A 42 -11.22 15.46 -3.44
CA SER A 42 -10.48 14.64 -4.41
C SER A 42 -9.31 15.35 -5.09
N ALA A 43 -9.27 16.69 -5.05
CA ALA A 43 -8.13 17.48 -5.52
C ALA A 43 -6.97 17.60 -4.51
N LYS A 44 -7.20 17.23 -3.23
CA LYS A 44 -6.19 17.33 -2.15
C LYS A 44 -5.78 15.98 -1.58
N ILE A 45 -6.66 14.98 -1.67
CA ILE A 45 -6.42 13.64 -1.12
C ILE A 45 -6.72 12.62 -2.20
N LEU A 46 -5.69 11.86 -2.58
CA LEU A 46 -5.81 10.69 -3.43
C LEU A 46 -5.84 9.44 -2.55
N PHE A 47 -6.95 8.72 -2.58
CA PHE A 47 -7.08 7.44 -1.89
C PHE A 47 -6.72 6.29 -2.82
N LEU A 48 -5.72 5.51 -2.41
CA LEU A 48 -5.21 4.34 -3.14
C LEU A 48 -5.39 3.10 -2.28
N LYS A 49 -5.61 1.98 -2.95
CA LYS A 49 -5.67 0.67 -2.31
C LYS A 49 -4.51 -0.19 -2.79
N TYR A 50 -3.93 -0.94 -1.87
CA TYR A 50 -2.72 -1.71 -2.14
C TYR A 50 -2.99 -2.83 -3.16
N GLU A 51 -4.19 -3.43 -3.10
CA GLU A 51 -4.61 -4.50 -3.98
C GLU A 51 -4.70 -4.03 -5.44
N GLU A 52 -5.22 -2.82 -5.67
CA GLU A 52 -5.28 -2.17 -6.99
C GLU A 52 -3.87 -1.81 -7.49
N MET A 53 -3.01 -1.25 -6.63
CA MET A 53 -1.60 -0.99 -6.96
C MET A 53 -0.87 -2.26 -7.40
N LYS A 54 -1.17 -3.39 -6.75
CA LYS A 54 -0.54 -4.67 -7.10
C LYS A 54 -1.13 -5.28 -8.37
N ARG A 55 -2.43 -5.10 -8.60
CA ARG A 55 -3.14 -5.67 -9.75
C ARG A 55 -2.79 -4.93 -11.04
N ASN A 56 -2.95 -3.61 -11.04
CA ASN A 56 -2.77 -2.74 -12.20
C ASN A 56 -1.84 -1.58 -11.82
N PRO A 57 -0.54 -1.84 -11.61
CA PRO A 57 0.40 -0.83 -11.11
C PRO A 57 0.53 0.37 -12.06
N ASN A 58 0.36 0.17 -13.37
CA ASN A 58 0.45 1.24 -14.36
C ASN A 58 -0.72 2.23 -14.25
N GLU A 59 -1.96 1.73 -14.14
CA GLU A 59 -3.15 2.58 -14.00
C GLU A 59 -3.08 3.42 -12.71
N GLU A 60 -2.63 2.82 -11.61
CA GLU A 60 -2.52 3.55 -10.35
C GLU A 60 -1.36 4.56 -10.36
N VAL A 61 -0.24 4.29 -11.07
CA VAL A 61 0.82 5.30 -11.27
C VAL A 61 0.35 6.46 -12.14
N GLU A 62 -0.41 6.19 -13.20
CA GLU A 62 -1.03 7.24 -14.02
C GLU A 62 -2.00 8.10 -13.22
N LYS A 63 -2.78 7.47 -12.33
CA LYS A 63 -3.68 8.17 -11.40
C LYS A 63 -2.90 9.08 -10.44
N ILE A 64 -1.76 8.62 -9.91
CA ILE A 64 -0.87 9.43 -9.08
C ILE A 64 -0.30 10.61 -9.87
N ALA A 65 0.20 10.36 -11.08
CA ALA A 65 0.79 11.38 -11.94
C ALA A 65 -0.22 12.49 -12.30
N SER A 66 -1.44 12.08 -12.66
CA SER A 66 -2.56 12.97 -12.93
C SER A 66 -2.95 13.81 -11.71
N PHE A 67 -3.02 13.18 -10.53
CA PHE A 67 -3.32 13.88 -9.27
C PHE A 67 -2.26 14.92 -8.90
N LEU A 68 -0.98 14.65 -9.20
CA LEU A 68 0.13 15.61 -9.01
C LEU A 68 0.20 16.70 -10.10
N GLY A 69 -0.75 16.73 -11.04
CA GLY A 69 -0.77 17.70 -12.15
C GLY A 69 0.31 17.45 -13.20
N ARG A 70 0.81 16.21 -13.29
CA ARG A 70 1.82 15.78 -14.27
C ARG A 70 1.34 14.53 -15.03
N PRO A 71 0.19 14.60 -15.74
CA PRO A 71 -0.27 13.46 -16.53
C PRO A 71 0.76 13.11 -17.60
N PHE A 72 0.87 11.83 -17.94
CA PHE A 72 1.73 11.38 -19.03
C PHE A 72 1.21 11.91 -20.36
N ALA A 73 2.12 12.31 -21.24
CA ALA A 73 1.73 12.87 -22.53
C ALA A 73 1.28 11.77 -23.50
N ASN A 74 1.98 10.62 -23.46
CA ASN A 74 1.77 9.51 -24.38
C ASN A 74 1.79 8.16 -23.63
N ASP A 75 1.11 7.15 -24.18
CA ASP A 75 1.10 5.76 -23.70
C ASP A 75 2.48 5.06 -23.69
N GLU A 76 3.53 5.71 -24.18
CA GLU A 76 4.90 5.18 -24.15
C GLU A 76 5.72 5.70 -22.97
N ASP A 77 5.33 6.83 -22.35
CA ASP A 77 6.08 7.45 -21.26
C ASP A 77 6.09 6.56 -20.00
N TRP A 78 4.99 5.85 -19.73
CA TRP A 78 4.85 5.01 -18.54
C TRP A 78 5.65 3.70 -18.61
N LYS A 79 5.92 3.19 -19.82
CA LYS A 79 6.72 1.96 -20.02
C LYS A 79 8.14 2.08 -19.48
N ASN A 80 8.61 3.31 -19.30
CA ASN A 80 9.91 3.62 -18.70
C ASN A 80 9.86 3.77 -17.16
N ILE A 81 8.68 3.86 -16.55
CA ILE A 81 8.51 4.21 -15.14
C ILE A 81 8.37 2.96 -14.27
N ILE A 82 7.55 1.99 -14.69
CA ILE A 82 7.57 0.66 -14.08
C ILE A 82 8.31 -0.26 -15.04
N THR A 83 9.64 -0.22 -14.92
CA THR A 83 10.49 -1.11 -15.69
C THR A 83 10.23 -2.55 -15.27
N SER A 84 10.44 -3.50 -16.20
CA SER A 84 10.41 -4.94 -15.89
C SER A 84 11.33 -5.30 -14.71
N GLU A 85 12.41 -4.55 -14.54
CA GLU A 85 13.34 -4.64 -13.42
C GLU A 85 12.68 -4.26 -12.09
N MET A 86 11.96 -3.14 -12.01
CA MET A 86 11.25 -2.72 -10.79
C MET A 86 10.13 -3.70 -10.41
N SER A 87 9.41 -4.23 -11.40
CA SER A 87 8.41 -5.29 -11.17
C SER A 87 9.05 -6.56 -10.62
N LYS A 88 10.19 -6.98 -11.19
CA LYS A 88 10.93 -8.16 -10.75
C LYS A 88 11.46 -8.00 -9.32
N GLN A 89 11.97 -6.82 -8.97
CA GLN A 89 12.39 -6.51 -7.60
C GLN A 89 11.21 -6.54 -6.62
N LEU A 90 10.03 -6.03 -7.01
CA LEU A 90 8.83 -6.10 -6.17
C LEU A 90 8.39 -7.55 -5.94
N GLU A 91 8.45 -8.42 -6.95
CA GLU A 91 8.17 -9.85 -6.82
C GLU A 91 9.17 -10.55 -5.91
N GLU A 92 10.46 -10.23 -6.03
CA GLU A 92 11.53 -10.81 -5.22
C GLU A 92 11.44 -10.39 -3.75
N VAL A 93 11.10 -9.13 -3.48
CA VAL A 93 10.79 -8.63 -2.13
C VAL A 93 9.54 -9.30 -1.57
N THR A 94 8.50 -9.48 -2.40
CA THR A 94 7.26 -10.15 -1.98
C THR A 94 7.52 -11.60 -1.58
N ARG A 95 8.30 -12.34 -2.39
CA ARG A 95 8.69 -13.72 -2.11
C ARG A 95 9.51 -13.84 -0.83
N SER A 96 10.50 -12.96 -0.67
CA SER A 96 11.38 -12.95 0.51
C SER A 96 10.66 -12.64 1.82
N LYS A 97 9.53 -11.91 1.76
CA LYS A 97 8.68 -11.61 2.93
C LYS A 97 7.65 -12.70 3.24
N LEU A 98 7.32 -13.56 2.27
CA LEU A 98 6.39 -14.67 2.46
C LEU A 98 7.09 -15.94 2.99
N GLU A 99 8.38 -16.11 2.71
CA GLU A 99 9.19 -17.27 3.10
C GLU A 99 9.91 -17.09 4.46
N ARG A 100 9.54 -16.07 5.25
CA ARG A 100 10.11 -15.75 6.57
C ARG A 100 9.08 -15.74 7.68
#